data_AF-A0A397ES65-F1
#
_entry.id   AF-A0A397ES65-F1
#
_cell.length_a   1.000
_cell.length_b   1.000
_cell.length_c   1.000
_cell.angle_alpha   90.00
_cell.angle_beta   90.00
_cell.angle_gamma   90.00
#
_symmetry.space_group_name_H-M   'P 1'
#
loop_
_entity.id
_entity.type
_entity.pdbx_description
1 polymer ?
#
loop_
_entity_poly.entity_id
_entity_poly.type
_entity_poly.pdbx_seq_one_letter_code
_entity_poly.pdbx_strand_id
1 'polypeptide(L)'
;MPQSKIRLSGVGAADPYIDTEGWEELLSALVGCLSDNNSKVPQGSLKVLAKLVASPHKSPDALRPCFALVWGPLKEKMGDSKLPSREAATDLLLVFMDKLGMSSMMDRLKLCAGHKNWRTREQILVAILLAMQRFRGDPNRLCLDGLVDMADLQSKHIRNTHMRMLLSRFGADDLSSLARGSTAQSSSPPSSSRSLPSSPPKALAPSPSPASGNPPPPPATSFLGAA
;
A
#
# COMPACT_ATOMS: atom_id res chain seq x y z
N MET A 1 -45.10 -10.29 -3.63
CA MET A 1 -44.03 -10.64 -2.65
C MET A 1 -43.53 -9.36 -1.97
N PRO A 2 -43.15 -9.37 -0.68
CA PRO A 2 -42.58 -8.18 -0.05
C PRO A 2 -41.32 -7.73 -0.81
N GLN A 3 -41.24 -6.43 -1.11
CA GLN A 3 -40.20 -5.80 -1.95
C GLN A 3 -38.75 -6.20 -1.56
N SER A 4 -38.50 -6.45 -0.27
CA SER A 4 -37.20 -6.91 0.23
C SER A 4 -36.80 -8.32 -0.21
N LYS A 5 -37.77 -9.23 -0.42
CA LYS A 5 -37.49 -10.59 -0.94
C LYS A 5 -37.05 -10.54 -2.40
N ILE A 6 -37.67 -9.66 -3.20
CA ILE A 6 -37.29 -9.45 -4.60
C ILE A 6 -35.86 -8.94 -4.68
N ARG A 7 -35.51 -7.90 -3.90
CA ARG A 7 -34.14 -7.37 -3.87
C ARG A 7 -33.11 -8.39 -3.40
N LEU A 8 -33.42 -9.15 -2.34
CA LEU A 8 -32.52 -10.21 -1.87
C LEU A 8 -32.30 -11.29 -2.94
N SER A 9 -33.37 -11.67 -3.66
CA SER A 9 -33.27 -12.61 -4.79
C SER A 9 -32.43 -12.02 -5.93
N GLY A 10 -32.62 -10.74 -6.26
CA GLY A 10 -31.84 -10.05 -7.28
C GLY A 10 -30.35 -9.99 -6.95
N VAL A 11 -30.01 -9.64 -5.71
CA VAL A 11 -28.62 -9.67 -5.22
C VAL A 11 -28.02 -11.07 -5.31
N GLY A 12 -28.79 -12.11 -4.97
CA GLY A 12 -28.35 -13.50 -5.09
C GLY A 12 -28.14 -13.97 -6.53
N ALA A 13 -28.77 -13.32 -7.50
CA ALA A 13 -28.67 -13.64 -8.93
C ALA A 13 -27.69 -12.74 -9.69
N ALA A 14 -27.00 -11.81 -9.01
CA ALA A 14 -26.18 -10.78 -9.65
C ALA A 14 -24.80 -11.26 -10.14
N ASP A 15 -24.28 -12.36 -9.56
CA ASP A 15 -22.92 -12.86 -9.85
C ASP A 15 -22.60 -13.04 -11.34
N PRO A 16 -23.48 -13.61 -12.20
CA PRO A 16 -23.18 -13.80 -13.62
C PRO A 16 -23.04 -12.49 -14.42
N TYR A 17 -23.54 -11.38 -13.89
CA TYR A 17 -23.60 -10.08 -14.58
C TYR A 17 -22.46 -9.14 -14.19
N ILE A 18 -21.54 -9.57 -13.31
CA ILE A 18 -20.48 -8.68 -12.83
C ILE A 18 -19.53 -8.24 -13.95
N ASP A 19 -19.38 -9.02 -15.01
CA ASP A 19 -18.46 -8.78 -16.13
C ASP A 19 -19.16 -8.54 -17.47
N THR A 20 -20.48 -8.40 -17.46
CA THR A 20 -21.22 -8.02 -18.67
C THR A 20 -21.04 -6.53 -18.96
N GLU A 21 -21.30 -6.13 -20.20
CA GLU A 21 -21.49 -4.72 -20.52
C GLU A 21 -22.58 -4.11 -19.63
N GLY A 22 -22.42 -2.84 -19.22
CA GLY A 22 -23.33 -2.17 -18.30
C GLY A 22 -23.14 -2.52 -16.81
N TRP A 23 -22.00 -3.11 -16.43
CA TRP A 23 -21.69 -3.43 -15.02
C TRP A 23 -21.75 -2.20 -14.09
N GLU A 24 -21.62 -0.98 -14.62
CA GLU A 24 -21.77 0.29 -13.90
C GLU A 24 -23.20 0.50 -13.37
N GLU A 25 -24.20 0.03 -14.12
CA GLU A 25 -25.62 0.09 -13.74
C GLU A 25 -25.90 -0.91 -12.63
N LEU A 26 -25.34 -2.11 -12.75
CA LEU A 26 -25.36 -3.12 -11.68
C LEU A 26 -24.68 -2.58 -10.42
N LEU A 27 -23.50 -1.97 -10.54
CA LEU A 27 -22.80 -1.35 -9.42
C LEU A 27 -23.68 -0.29 -8.75
N SER A 28 -24.30 0.59 -9.54
CA SER A 28 -25.18 1.65 -9.03
C SER A 28 -26.40 1.08 -8.30
N ALA A 29 -27.02 0.02 -8.85
CA ALA A 29 -28.14 -0.67 -8.21
C ALA A 29 -27.72 -1.34 -6.89
N LEU A 30 -26.55 -1.98 -6.84
CA LEU A 30 -26.00 -2.60 -5.63
C LEU A 30 -25.65 -1.55 -4.57
N VAL A 31 -25.13 -0.38 -4.96
CA VAL A 31 -24.91 0.74 -4.05
C VAL A 31 -26.24 1.22 -3.45
N GLY A 32 -27.29 1.34 -4.27
CA GLY A 32 -28.64 1.67 -3.78
C GLY A 32 -29.18 0.65 -2.77
N CYS A 33 -28.80 -0.62 -2.88
CA CYS A 33 -29.17 -1.67 -1.94
C CYS A 33 -28.48 -1.56 -0.56
N LEU A 34 -27.42 -0.75 -0.43
CA LEU A 34 -26.69 -0.58 0.85
C LEU A 34 -27.51 0.12 1.93
N SER A 35 -28.55 0.85 1.52
CA SER A 35 -29.50 1.54 2.40
C SER A 35 -30.75 0.71 2.73
N ASP A 36 -30.82 -0.57 2.34
CA ASP A 36 -31.99 -1.42 2.62
C ASP A 36 -32.12 -1.76 4.12
N ASN A 37 -33.36 -1.74 4.60
CA ASN A 37 -33.74 -2.09 5.97
C ASN A 37 -33.52 -3.58 6.30
N ASN A 38 -33.62 -4.47 5.31
CA ASN A 38 -33.32 -5.88 5.48
C ASN A 38 -31.81 -6.09 5.38
N SER A 39 -31.13 -6.31 6.51
CA SER A 39 -29.66 -6.42 6.56
C SER A 39 -29.02 -7.50 5.69
N LYS A 40 -29.78 -8.49 5.21
CA LYS A 40 -29.25 -9.48 4.25
C LYS A 40 -29.02 -8.87 2.87
N VAL A 41 -29.82 -7.88 2.48
CA VAL A 41 -29.68 -7.17 1.19
C VAL A 41 -28.37 -6.38 1.12
N PRO A 42 -28.06 -5.41 2.00
CA PRO A 42 -26.82 -4.65 1.92
C PRO A 42 -25.60 -5.56 2.13
N GLN A 43 -25.69 -6.56 3.01
CA GLN A 43 -24.62 -7.54 3.19
C GLN A 43 -24.33 -8.32 1.91
N GLY A 44 -25.36 -8.82 1.23
CA GLY A 44 -25.20 -9.49 -0.07
C GLY A 44 -24.65 -8.55 -1.13
N SER A 45 -25.14 -7.31 -1.19
CA SER A 45 -24.69 -6.31 -2.15
C SER A 45 -23.22 -5.96 -1.98
N LEU A 46 -22.73 -5.81 -0.75
CA LEU A 46 -21.30 -5.61 -0.47
C LEU A 46 -20.44 -6.76 -1.01
N LYS A 47 -20.90 -8.01 -0.86
CA LYS A 47 -20.18 -9.19 -1.36
C LYS A 47 -20.13 -9.23 -2.89
N VAL A 48 -21.23 -8.90 -3.57
CA VAL A 48 -21.27 -8.83 -5.03
C VAL A 48 -20.41 -7.67 -5.53
N LEU A 49 -20.47 -6.50 -4.89
CA LEU A 49 -19.60 -5.37 -5.19
C LEU A 49 -18.12 -5.76 -5.06
N ALA A 50 -17.75 -6.53 -4.03
CA ALA A 50 -16.38 -6.97 -3.85
C ALA A 50 -15.91 -7.86 -5.01
N LYS A 51 -16.75 -8.81 -5.48
CA LYS A 51 -16.44 -9.62 -6.66
C LYS A 51 -16.34 -8.77 -7.93
N LEU A 52 -17.27 -7.84 -8.11
CA LEU A 52 -17.32 -6.94 -9.26
C LEU A 52 -16.03 -6.12 -9.36
N VAL A 53 -15.60 -5.48 -8.26
CA VAL A 53 -14.36 -4.68 -8.20
C VAL A 53 -13.11 -5.56 -8.34
N ALA A 54 -13.13 -6.78 -7.79
CA ALA A 54 -12.02 -7.72 -7.89
C ALA A 54 -11.79 -8.24 -9.31
N SER A 55 -12.80 -8.18 -10.19
CA SER A 55 -12.73 -8.69 -11.56
C SER A 55 -11.48 -8.20 -12.30
N PRO A 56 -10.74 -9.08 -12.99
CA PRO A 56 -9.59 -8.70 -13.79
C PRO A 56 -9.99 -7.90 -15.05
N HIS A 57 -11.26 -7.98 -15.47
CA HIS A 57 -11.77 -7.28 -16.65
C HIS A 57 -11.99 -5.79 -16.43
N LYS A 58 -11.86 -5.31 -15.19
CA LYS A 58 -12.05 -3.90 -14.84
C LYS A 58 -10.71 -3.25 -14.55
N SER A 59 -10.38 -2.25 -15.36
CA SER A 59 -9.18 -1.45 -15.17
C SER A 59 -9.31 -0.56 -13.92
N PRO A 60 -8.20 -0.24 -13.24
CA PRO A 60 -8.21 0.72 -12.13
C PRO A 60 -8.83 2.07 -12.52
N ASP A 61 -8.57 2.54 -13.75
CA ASP A 61 -9.10 3.82 -14.24
C ASP A 61 -10.63 3.84 -14.31
N ALA A 62 -11.25 2.73 -14.75
CA ALA A 62 -12.70 2.59 -14.78
C ALA A 62 -13.31 2.52 -13.38
N LEU A 63 -12.58 1.99 -12.39
CA LEU A 63 -13.07 1.79 -11.02
C LEU A 63 -12.90 3.02 -10.12
N ARG A 64 -12.00 3.96 -10.42
CA ARG A 64 -11.77 5.16 -9.59
C ARG A 64 -13.04 6.01 -9.39
N PRO A 65 -13.84 6.33 -10.42
CA PRO A 65 -15.10 7.06 -10.23
C PRO A 65 -16.11 6.28 -9.38
N CYS A 66 -16.17 4.95 -9.55
CA CYS A 66 -17.06 4.09 -8.77
C CYS A 66 -16.73 4.12 -7.27
N PHE A 67 -15.44 4.18 -6.90
CA PHE A 67 -15.07 4.27 -5.49
C PHE A 67 -15.63 5.54 -4.82
N ALA A 68 -15.67 6.68 -5.52
CA ALA A 68 -16.27 7.91 -4.99
C ALA A 68 -17.76 7.73 -4.68
N LEU A 69 -18.50 7.03 -5.55
CA LEU A 69 -19.91 6.69 -5.36
C LEU A 69 -20.11 5.72 -4.18
N VAL A 70 -19.25 4.71 -4.07
CA VAL A 70 -19.35 3.65 -3.05
C VAL A 70 -18.92 4.13 -1.66
N TRP A 71 -17.99 5.09 -1.57
CA TRP A 71 -17.32 5.45 -0.32
C TRP A 71 -18.27 5.87 0.81
N GLY A 72 -19.26 6.70 0.50
CA GLY A 72 -20.24 7.17 1.50
C GLY A 72 -21.01 6.01 2.15
N PRO A 73 -21.79 5.24 1.37
CA PRO A 73 -22.50 4.07 1.86
C PRO A 73 -21.59 3.00 2.48
N LEU A 74 -20.41 2.75 1.90
CA LEU A 74 -19.43 1.82 2.46
C LEU A 74 -19.02 2.21 3.88
N LYS A 75 -18.66 3.48 4.09
CA LYS A 75 -18.29 4.03 5.40
C LYS A 75 -19.42 3.88 6.42
N GLU A 76 -20.67 4.06 6.01
CA GLU A 76 -21.84 3.81 6.87
C GLU A 76 -21.95 2.34 7.28
N LYS A 77 -21.75 1.41 6.33
CA LYS A 77 -21.77 -0.04 6.61
C LYS A 77 -20.60 -0.49 7.49
N MET A 78 -19.45 0.17 7.44
CA MET A 78 -18.36 -0.07 8.40
C MET A 78 -18.75 0.30 9.85
N GLY A 79 -19.75 1.16 10.02
CA GLY A 79 -20.31 1.52 11.33
C GLY A 79 -21.54 0.73 11.75
N ASP A 80 -21.95 -0.29 10.98
CA ASP A 80 -23.20 -1.02 11.21
C ASP A 80 -23.19 -1.75 12.57
N SER A 81 -24.36 -1.91 13.19
CA SER A 81 -24.49 -2.62 14.46
C SER A 81 -24.19 -4.11 14.31
N LYS A 82 -24.45 -4.67 13.12
CA LYS A 82 -24.26 -6.09 12.81
C LYS A 82 -22.84 -6.36 12.32
N LEU A 83 -22.12 -7.24 13.02
CA LEU A 83 -20.76 -7.65 12.65
C LEU A 83 -20.66 -8.17 11.19
N PRO A 84 -21.57 -9.03 10.69
CA PRO A 84 -21.46 -9.54 9.32
C PRO A 84 -21.54 -8.46 8.23
N SER A 85 -22.21 -7.33 8.51
CA SER A 85 -22.26 -6.18 7.59
C SER A 85 -20.94 -5.40 7.61
N ARG A 86 -20.31 -5.25 8.79
CA ARG A 86 -19.01 -4.60 8.93
C ARG A 86 -17.88 -5.42 8.29
N GLU A 87 -17.92 -6.74 8.42
CA GLU A 87 -16.98 -7.65 7.77
C GLU A 87 -17.08 -7.56 6.25
N ALA A 88 -18.29 -7.68 5.69
CA ALA A 88 -18.50 -7.54 4.24
C ALA A 88 -18.06 -6.17 3.70
N ALA A 89 -18.24 -5.09 4.47
CA ALA A 89 -17.75 -3.76 4.12
C ALA A 89 -16.21 -3.70 4.14
N THR A 90 -15.60 -4.36 5.12
CA THR A 90 -14.14 -4.44 5.22
C THR A 90 -13.55 -5.19 4.03
N ASP A 91 -14.15 -6.31 3.64
CA ASP A 91 -13.73 -7.08 2.46
C ASP A 91 -13.76 -6.23 1.19
N LEU A 92 -14.85 -5.48 0.96
CA LEU A 92 -14.96 -4.57 -0.18
C LEU A 92 -13.87 -3.48 -0.16
N LEU A 93 -13.59 -2.88 1.02
CA LEU A 93 -12.54 -1.88 1.16
C LEU A 93 -11.14 -2.47 0.84
N LEU A 94 -10.85 -3.69 1.30
CA LEU A 94 -9.59 -4.36 1.00
C LEU A 94 -9.42 -4.64 -0.50
N VAL A 95 -10.49 -5.04 -1.20
CA VAL A 95 -10.47 -5.21 -2.66
C VAL A 95 -10.18 -3.88 -3.37
N PHE A 96 -10.77 -2.80 -2.89
CA PHE A 96 -10.50 -1.47 -3.41
C PHE A 96 -9.04 -1.05 -3.19
N MET A 97 -8.49 -1.26 -1.99
CA MET A 97 -7.06 -0.99 -1.71
C MET A 97 -6.14 -1.83 -2.60
N ASP A 98 -6.51 -3.08 -2.86
CA ASP A 98 -5.78 -4.00 -3.73
C ASP A 98 -5.77 -3.49 -5.18
N LYS A 99 -6.92 -3.05 -5.71
CA LYS A 99 -7.10 -2.63 -7.12
C LYS A 99 -6.64 -1.21 -7.43
N LEU A 100 -6.88 -0.27 -6.52
CA LEU A 100 -6.63 1.17 -6.74
C LEU A 100 -5.39 1.68 -6.00
N GLY A 101 -4.81 0.86 -5.12
CA GLY A 101 -3.72 1.24 -4.24
C GLY A 101 -4.22 1.93 -2.96
N MET A 102 -3.65 1.55 -1.81
CA MET A 102 -4.03 2.08 -0.50
C MET A 102 -3.82 3.60 -0.38
N SER A 103 -2.80 4.13 -1.06
CA SER A 103 -2.49 5.57 -1.09
C SER A 103 -3.66 6.41 -1.59
N SER A 104 -4.38 5.94 -2.62
CA SER A 104 -5.54 6.65 -3.21
C SER A 104 -6.72 6.84 -2.25
N MET A 105 -6.72 6.12 -1.12
CA MET A 105 -7.81 6.12 -0.15
C MET A 105 -7.40 6.72 1.19
N MET A 106 -6.10 6.98 1.39
CA MET A 106 -5.55 7.29 2.70
C MET A 106 -6.16 8.55 3.31
N ASP A 107 -6.36 9.61 2.54
CA ASP A 107 -6.99 10.84 3.04
C ASP A 107 -8.40 10.57 3.56
N ARG A 108 -9.15 9.71 2.87
CA ARG A 108 -10.50 9.31 3.30
C ARG A 108 -10.47 8.46 4.57
N LEU A 109 -9.47 7.58 4.71
CA LEU A 109 -9.26 6.78 5.93
C LEU A 109 -8.86 7.64 7.12
N LYS A 110 -7.98 8.62 6.92
CA LYS A 110 -7.58 9.61 7.94
C LYS A 110 -8.78 10.38 8.47
N LEU A 111 -9.71 10.79 7.60
CA LEU A 111 -10.95 11.45 8.04
C LEU A 111 -11.85 10.55 8.90
N CYS A 112 -11.76 9.23 8.77
CA CYS A 112 -12.50 8.32 9.63
C CYS A 112 -11.97 8.27 11.08
N ALA A 113 -10.76 8.76 11.35
CA ALA A 113 -10.19 8.86 12.70
C ALA A 113 -11.09 9.64 13.66
N GLY A 114 -11.72 10.72 13.17
CA GLY A 114 -12.63 11.59 13.92
C GLY A 114 -14.11 11.25 13.75
N HIS A 115 -14.45 10.10 13.16
CA HIS A 115 -15.85 9.80 12.83
C HIS A 115 -16.73 9.67 14.08
N LYS A 116 -17.94 10.24 14.07
CA LYS A 116 -18.86 10.21 15.23
C LYS A 116 -19.21 8.80 15.70
N ASN A 117 -19.38 7.86 14.76
CA ASN A 117 -19.66 6.47 15.07
C ASN A 117 -18.36 5.72 15.41
N TRP A 118 -18.25 5.25 16.65
CA TRP A 118 -17.05 4.54 17.14
C TRP A 118 -16.77 3.23 16.41
N ARG A 119 -17.82 2.54 15.93
CA ARG A 119 -17.67 1.30 15.16
C ARG A 119 -16.98 1.58 13.83
N THR A 120 -17.32 2.68 13.16
CA THR A 120 -16.63 3.09 11.92
C THR A 120 -15.15 3.34 12.19
N ARG A 121 -14.82 4.04 13.29
CA ARG A 121 -13.41 4.31 13.64
C ARG A 121 -12.64 3.01 13.83
N GLU A 122 -13.19 2.09 14.62
CA GLU A 122 -12.59 0.78 14.89
C GLU A 122 -12.47 -0.08 13.63
N GLN A 123 -13.53 -0.16 12.83
CA GLN A 123 -13.55 -1.03 11.65
C GLN A 123 -12.56 -0.58 10.57
N ILE A 124 -12.28 0.72 10.47
CA ILE A 124 -11.24 1.26 9.59
C ILE A 124 -9.86 0.78 10.03
N LEU A 125 -9.58 0.74 11.33
CA LEU A 125 -8.32 0.20 11.86
C LEU A 125 -8.20 -1.30 11.60
N VAL A 126 -9.31 -2.04 11.74
CA VAL A 126 -9.35 -3.47 11.36
C VAL A 126 -9.04 -3.65 9.88
N ALA A 127 -9.63 -2.84 8.99
CA ALA A 127 -9.34 -2.90 7.56
C ALA A 127 -7.87 -2.63 7.24
N ILE A 128 -7.27 -1.63 7.89
CA ILE A 128 -5.85 -1.30 7.73
C ILE A 128 -4.97 -2.45 8.20
N LEU A 129 -5.29 -3.05 9.35
CA LEU A 129 -4.57 -4.19 9.86
C LEU A 129 -4.58 -5.36 8.88
N LEU A 130 -5.77 -5.68 8.35
CA LEU A 130 -5.94 -6.74 7.38
C LEU A 130 -5.21 -6.43 6.07
N ALA A 131 -5.17 -5.17 5.64
CA ALA A 131 -4.40 -4.73 4.49
C ALA A 131 -2.89 -4.95 4.71
N MET A 132 -2.37 -4.56 5.88
CA MET A 132 -0.96 -4.80 6.26
C MET A 132 -0.62 -6.29 6.25
N GLN A 133 -1.51 -7.14 6.78
CA GLN A 133 -1.32 -8.59 6.76
C GLN A 133 -1.36 -9.14 5.32
N ARG A 134 -2.32 -8.68 4.51
CA ARG A 134 -2.53 -9.11 3.13
C ARG A 134 -1.37 -8.70 2.21
N PHE A 135 -0.80 -7.53 2.42
CA PHE A 135 0.25 -6.95 1.57
C PHE A 135 1.65 -7.03 2.18
N ARG A 136 1.85 -7.84 3.24
CA ARG A 136 3.15 -7.94 3.94
C ARG A 136 4.33 -8.26 3.02
N GLY A 137 4.08 -8.99 1.93
CA GLY A 137 5.10 -9.40 0.96
C GLY A 137 5.36 -8.38 -0.15
N ASP A 138 4.59 -7.29 -0.20
CA ASP A 138 4.75 -6.21 -1.16
C ASP A 138 4.47 -4.85 -0.50
N PRO A 139 5.46 -4.30 0.24
CA PRO A 139 5.31 -3.04 0.96
C PRO A 139 4.92 -1.85 0.09
N ASN A 140 5.19 -1.89 -1.23
CA ASN A 140 4.82 -0.82 -2.15
C ASN A 140 3.30 -0.67 -2.32
N ARG A 141 2.54 -1.70 -1.95
CA ARG A 141 1.06 -1.66 -1.92
C ARG A 141 0.52 -0.99 -0.67
N LEU A 142 1.36 -0.82 0.35
CA LEU A 142 1.03 -0.10 1.57
C LEU A 142 1.42 1.37 1.42
N CYS A 143 0.59 2.26 1.98
CA CYS A 143 0.92 3.67 2.08
C CYS A 143 1.56 3.92 3.46
N LEU A 144 2.84 3.56 3.60
CA LEU A 144 3.56 3.57 4.89
C LEU A 144 3.53 4.94 5.58
N ASP A 145 3.83 6.02 4.85
CA ASP A 145 3.77 7.39 5.39
C ASP A 145 2.37 7.72 5.94
N GLY A 146 1.34 7.35 5.18
CA GLY A 146 -0.04 7.53 5.58
C GLY A 146 -0.45 6.71 6.80
N LEU A 147 0.15 5.52 6.98
CA LEU A 147 -0.07 4.67 8.15
C LEU A 147 0.57 5.27 9.41
N VAL A 148 1.76 5.85 9.30
CA VAL A 148 2.44 6.56 10.40
C VAL A 148 1.59 7.74 10.85
N ASP A 149 1.14 8.58 9.91
CA ASP A 149 0.24 9.71 10.21
C ASP A 149 -1.06 9.25 10.92
N MET A 150 -1.63 8.13 10.46
CA MET A 150 -2.82 7.54 11.06
C MET A 150 -2.57 7.06 12.49
N ALA A 151 -1.43 6.41 12.74
CA ALA A 151 -1.05 5.96 14.09
C ALA A 151 -0.93 7.16 15.05
N ASP A 152 -0.34 8.26 14.59
CA ASP A 152 -0.21 9.49 15.37
C ASP A 152 -1.57 10.16 15.63
N LEU A 153 -2.46 10.20 14.63
CA LEU A 153 -3.83 10.71 14.80
C LEU A 153 -4.63 9.86 15.79
N GLN A 154 -4.49 8.55 15.72
CA GLN A 154 -5.16 7.65 16.66
C GLN A 154 -4.57 7.78 18.06
N SER A 155 -3.26 8.06 18.21
CA SER A 155 -2.58 8.23 19.50
C SER A 155 -3.29 9.19 20.45
N LYS A 156 -3.80 10.30 19.90
CA LYS A 156 -4.56 11.34 20.61
C LYS A 156 -5.97 10.88 21.02
N HIS A 157 -6.46 9.80 20.44
CA HIS A 157 -7.73 9.15 20.73
C HIS A 157 -7.56 7.74 21.34
N ILE A 158 -6.32 7.34 21.73
CA ILE A 158 -6.02 6.04 22.37
C ILE A 158 -6.65 5.98 23.76
N ARG A 159 -7.91 5.55 23.76
CA ARG A 159 -8.49 4.75 24.85
C ARG A 159 -8.94 3.37 24.34
N ASN A 160 -8.75 3.06 23.06
CA ASN A 160 -9.25 1.83 22.46
C ASN A 160 -8.32 0.65 22.71
N THR A 161 -8.85 -0.35 23.43
CA THR A 161 -8.28 -1.69 23.66
C THR A 161 -7.73 -2.34 22.39
N HIS A 162 -8.31 -2.04 21.23
CA HIS A 162 -7.87 -2.53 19.93
C HIS A 162 -6.50 -1.98 19.48
N MET A 163 -6.16 -0.72 19.80
CA MET A 163 -4.80 -0.18 19.50
C MET A 163 -3.72 -0.88 20.34
N ARG A 164 -4.05 -1.28 21.58
CA ARG A 164 -3.16 -2.10 22.42
C ARG A 164 -2.95 -3.49 21.83
N MET A 165 -3.99 -4.12 21.28
CA MET A 165 -3.81 -5.38 20.54
C MET A 165 -3.02 -5.20 19.23
N LEU A 166 -3.21 -4.07 18.53
CA LEU A 166 -2.47 -3.73 17.31
C LEU A 166 -0.96 -3.61 17.58
N LEU A 167 -0.57 -2.83 18.60
CA LEU A 167 0.82 -2.70 19.03
C LEU A 167 1.40 -4.02 19.58
N SER A 168 0.58 -4.82 20.27
CA SER A 168 1.00 -6.11 20.83
C SER A 168 1.19 -7.20 19.78
N ARG A 169 0.52 -7.14 18.61
CA ARG A 169 0.66 -8.14 17.55
C ARG A 169 1.76 -7.84 16.54
N PHE A 170 2.11 -6.57 16.36
CA PHE A 170 3.14 -6.15 15.41
C PHE A 170 4.44 -5.70 16.09
N GLY A 171 4.45 -5.52 17.41
CA GLY A 171 5.59 -4.89 18.08
C GLY A 171 5.73 -3.43 17.65
N ALA A 172 6.13 -2.55 18.57
CA ALA A 172 6.49 -1.18 18.19
C ALA A 172 7.67 -1.17 17.19
N ASP A 173 8.46 -2.25 17.17
CA ASP A 173 9.70 -2.36 16.41
C ASP A 173 9.47 -2.64 14.92
N ASP A 174 8.48 -3.45 14.50
CA ASP A 174 8.26 -3.77 13.08
C ASP A 174 7.66 -2.61 12.28
N LEU A 175 6.81 -1.78 12.89
CA LEU A 175 6.30 -0.59 12.21
C LEU A 175 7.45 0.40 11.90
N SER A 176 8.37 0.52 12.85
CA SER A 176 9.55 1.40 12.73
C SER A 176 10.61 0.83 11.77
N SER A 177 10.68 -0.49 11.61
CA SER A 177 11.60 -1.16 10.69
C SER A 177 11.09 -1.12 9.25
N LEU A 178 9.78 -1.30 9.03
CA LEU A 178 9.15 -1.11 7.72
C LEU A 178 9.28 0.35 7.24
N ALA A 179 9.10 1.32 8.14
CA ALA A 179 9.29 2.74 7.81
C ALA A 179 10.77 3.08 7.49
N ARG A 180 11.73 2.50 8.23
CA ARG A 180 13.17 2.69 7.97
C ARG A 180 13.70 1.96 6.73
N GLY A 181 13.02 0.91 6.27
CA GLY A 181 13.38 0.21 5.03
C GLY A 181 13.13 1.02 3.76
N SER A 182 12.26 2.05 3.81
CA SER A 182 11.93 2.91 2.66
C SER A 182 12.88 4.09 2.45
N THR A 183 13.69 4.46 3.44
CA THR A 183 14.65 5.58 3.31
C THR A 183 16.02 5.16 2.75
N ALA A 184 16.24 3.88 2.43
CA ALA A 184 17.53 3.39 1.95
C ALA A 184 17.69 3.34 0.42
N GLN A 185 16.74 3.89 -0.37
CA GLN A 185 16.93 4.06 -1.82
C GLN A 185 16.42 5.42 -2.30
N SER A 186 17.16 6.47 -1.97
CA SER A 186 17.20 7.66 -2.84
C SER A 186 18.49 8.46 -2.61
N SER A 187 19.17 8.70 -3.74
CA SER A 187 20.26 9.66 -3.99
C SER A 187 21.71 9.24 -3.71
N SER A 188 22.39 8.72 -4.75
CA SER A 188 23.74 9.13 -5.16
C SER A 188 23.96 8.75 -6.64
N PRO A 189 24.33 9.68 -7.53
CA PRO A 189 24.69 9.37 -8.91
C PRO A 189 26.13 8.82 -8.99
N PRO A 190 26.49 7.98 -9.98
CA PRO A 190 27.88 7.61 -10.20
C PRO A 190 28.61 8.77 -10.87
N SER A 191 29.45 9.47 -10.10
CA SER A 191 30.49 10.35 -10.63
C SER A 191 31.70 9.50 -11.04
N SER A 192 31.83 9.25 -12.35
CA SER A 192 33.12 8.91 -12.97
C SER A 192 33.34 9.84 -14.16
N SER A 193 34.46 10.55 -14.08
CA SER A 193 34.89 11.66 -14.90
C SER A 193 35.12 11.33 -16.38
N ARG A 194 34.70 12.28 -17.21
CA ARG A 194 35.03 12.53 -18.63
C ARG A 194 36.49 12.24 -19.02
N SER A 195 36.67 11.73 -20.24
CA SER A 195 37.70 12.21 -21.16
C SER A 195 37.24 12.07 -22.62
N LEU A 196 37.27 13.19 -23.34
CA LEU A 196 36.96 13.38 -24.77
C LEU A 196 38.07 12.82 -25.67
N PRO A 197 37.80 12.47 -26.94
CA PRO A 197 38.82 12.35 -27.98
C PRO A 197 38.92 13.63 -28.82
N SER A 198 40.14 14.10 -29.09
CA SER A 198 40.42 15.10 -30.13
C SER A 198 41.67 14.71 -30.93
N SER A 199 41.56 14.76 -32.25
CA SER A 199 42.57 14.39 -33.26
C SER A 199 43.73 15.43 -33.39
N PRO A 200 44.76 15.21 -34.24
CA PRO A 200 46.18 15.53 -33.93
C PRO A 200 46.71 16.82 -34.59
N PRO A 201 48.00 17.17 -34.34
CA PRO A 201 48.87 17.65 -35.41
C PRO A 201 50.28 17.02 -35.47
N LYS A 202 50.92 17.27 -36.62
CA LYS A 202 52.18 16.75 -37.18
C LYS A 202 53.49 17.17 -36.47
N ALA A 203 54.44 16.23 -36.46
CA ALA A 203 55.90 16.28 -36.73
C ALA A 203 56.80 17.42 -36.20
N LEU A 204 57.85 17.06 -35.44
CA LEU A 204 59.28 17.13 -35.83
C LEU A 204 60.19 16.48 -34.74
N ALA A 205 61.23 15.75 -35.15
CA ALA A 205 62.29 15.14 -34.33
C ALA A 205 63.42 16.18 -33.98
N PRO A 206 64.59 15.84 -33.38
CA PRO A 206 65.09 14.60 -32.75
C PRO A 206 65.80 14.78 -31.37
N SER A 207 66.30 13.65 -30.86
CA SER A 207 67.11 13.27 -29.67
C SER A 207 68.25 14.23 -29.21
N PRO A 208 68.82 14.07 -27.98
CA PRO A 208 69.75 12.95 -27.66
C PRO A 208 69.73 12.39 -26.20
N SER A 209 70.22 11.15 -26.04
CA SER A 209 70.73 10.53 -24.78
C SER A 209 72.14 11.09 -24.42
N PRO A 210 72.88 10.74 -23.32
CA PRO A 210 72.88 9.57 -22.40
C PRO A 210 73.00 9.97 -20.89
N ALA A 211 73.01 9.11 -19.85
CA ALA A 211 74.12 8.25 -19.38
C ALA A 211 73.68 7.54 -18.07
N SER A 212 73.76 6.20 -17.99
CA SER A 212 74.69 5.39 -17.16
C SER A 212 74.89 5.80 -15.69
N GLY A 213 74.53 4.90 -14.76
CA GLY A 213 74.98 4.93 -13.36
C GLY A 213 74.52 3.69 -12.59
N ASN A 214 75.45 2.76 -12.32
CA ASN A 214 75.28 1.53 -11.54
C ASN A 214 75.06 1.79 -10.02
N PRO A 215 74.60 0.79 -9.23
CA PRO A 215 74.04 0.98 -7.89
C PRO A 215 75.08 0.83 -6.76
N PRO A 216 74.80 1.30 -5.53
CA PRO A 216 75.56 0.95 -4.33
C PRO A 216 74.87 -0.13 -3.44
N PRO A 217 75.63 -0.77 -2.52
CA PRO A 217 75.38 -2.13 -1.98
C PRO A 217 74.62 -2.16 -0.63
N PRO A 218 74.24 -3.36 -0.11
CA PRO A 218 73.52 -3.48 1.16
C PRO A 218 74.48 -3.60 2.37
N PRO A 219 74.06 -3.20 3.59
CA PRO A 219 74.70 -3.63 4.81
C PRO A 219 73.97 -4.79 5.50
N ALA A 220 74.76 -5.55 6.25
CA ALA A 220 74.55 -6.92 6.69
C ALA A 220 73.78 -7.09 8.01
N THR A 221 73.33 -8.33 8.17
CA THR A 221 72.79 -9.05 9.34
C THR A 221 73.41 -8.74 10.71
N SER A 222 72.59 -8.84 11.76
CA SER A 222 73.02 -9.32 13.08
C SER A 222 71.89 -10.07 13.79
N PHE A 223 72.20 -11.32 14.11
CA PHE A 223 71.49 -12.28 14.96
C PHE A 223 71.56 -11.88 16.44
N LEU A 224 70.55 -12.29 17.22
CA LEU A 224 70.55 -12.80 18.61
C LEU A 224 69.09 -12.70 19.11
N GLY A 225 68.45 -13.70 19.72
CA GLY A 225 68.95 -14.82 20.50
C GLY A 225 68.01 -14.94 21.68
N ALA A 226 67.44 -16.13 21.86
CA ALA A 226 66.46 -16.47 22.87
C ALA A 226 66.96 -16.31 24.31
N ALA A 227 66.04 -15.97 25.20
CA ALA A 227 65.89 -16.54 26.55
C ALA A 227 64.43 -16.42 26.97
#